data_AF-A0A285RZC6-F1
#
_entry.id   AF-A0A285RZC6-F1
#
_cell.length_a   1.000
_cell.length_b   1.000
_cell.length_c   1.000
_cell.angle_alpha   90.00
_cell.angle_beta   90.00
_cell.angle_gamma   90.00
#
_symmetry.space_group_name_H-M   'P 1'
#
loop_
_entity.id
_entity.type
_entity.pdbx_description
1 polymer ?
#
loop_
_entity_poly.entity_id
_entity_poly.type
_entity_poly.pdbx_seq_one_letter_code
_entity_poly.pdbx_strand_id
1 'polypeptide(L)'
;MDNNKIISALCYISLLFAPFLLPLIVYFVVNNDEVKYHAKRAFISHLIPVAIGMLLGLFGLLGVFSVYSADTMNGFVIILFAFMALYFLITVILMIWNLIQAVKVLKS
;
A
#
# COMPACT_ATOMS: atom_id res chain seq x y z
N MET A 1 -26.62 3.24 9.45
CA MET A 1 -25.26 3.66 9.05
C MET A 1 -25.37 4.23 7.64
N ASP A 2 -24.65 5.31 7.34
CA ASP A 2 -24.64 5.90 6.00
C ASP A 2 -23.80 5.03 5.05
N ASN A 3 -24.38 4.61 3.93
CA ASN A 3 -23.71 3.79 2.92
C ASN A 3 -22.44 4.47 2.39
N ASN A 4 -22.44 5.80 2.26
CA ASN A 4 -21.28 6.56 1.77
C ASN A 4 -20.10 6.49 2.75
N LYS A 5 -20.39 6.51 4.06
CA LYS A 5 -19.37 6.36 5.12
C LYS A 5 -18.79 4.95 5.13
N ILE A 6 -19.62 3.93 4.94
CA ILE A 6 -19.15 2.53 4.84
C ILE A 6 -18.25 2.35 3.62
N ILE A 7 -18.67 2.81 2.44
CA ILE A 7 -17.88 2.71 1.21
C ILE A 7 -16.54 3.45 1.35
N SER A 8 -16.56 4.66 1.91
CA SER A 8 -15.36 5.45 2.16
C SER A 8 -14.40 4.79 3.15
N ALA A 9 -14.92 4.17 4.21
CA ALA A 9 -14.11 3.43 5.17
C ALA A 9 -13.51 2.15 4.55
N LEU A 10 -14.27 1.46 3.70
CA LEU A 10 -13.79 0.29 2.95
C LEU A 10 -12.64 0.66 2.00
N CYS A 11 -12.66 1.86 1.40
CA CYS A 11 -11.52 2.34 0.61
C CYS A 11 -10.24 2.32 1.44
N TYR A 12 -10.24 2.80 2.67
CA TYR A 12 -9.06 2.77 3.53
C TYR A 12 -8.69 1.34 4.00
N ILE A 13 -9.67 0.50 4.33
CA ILE A 13 -9.43 -0.88 4.80
C ILE A 13 -8.90 -1.78 3.68
N SER A 14 -9.19 -1.45 2.42
CA SER A 14 -8.82 -2.28 1.27
C SER A 14 -7.31 -2.45 1.05
N LEU A 15 -6.46 -1.73 1.77
CA LEU A 15 -5.02 -2.03 1.83
C LEU A 15 -4.76 -3.51 2.20
N LEU A 16 -5.64 -4.12 2.99
CA LEU A 16 -5.46 -5.47 3.52
C LEU A 16 -5.81 -6.59 2.53
N PHE A 17 -6.65 -6.34 1.52
CA PHE A 17 -7.20 -7.40 0.67
C PHE A 17 -7.24 -7.07 -0.83
N ALA A 18 -7.34 -5.79 -1.19
CA ALA A 18 -7.34 -5.33 -2.58
C ALA A 18 -6.67 -3.94 -2.65
N PRO A 19 -5.34 -3.88 -2.38
CA PRO A 19 -4.62 -2.63 -2.34
C PRO A 19 -4.84 -1.87 -3.65
N PHE A 20 -4.93 -0.54 -3.56
CA PHE A 20 -5.19 0.45 -4.63
C PHE A 20 -6.36 0.21 -5.60
N LEU A 21 -6.76 -1.03 -5.90
CA LEU A 21 -7.81 -1.40 -6.84
C LEU A 21 -9.18 -0.96 -6.37
N LEU A 22 -9.57 -1.28 -5.14
CA LEU A 22 -10.89 -0.91 -4.64
C LEU A 22 -11.09 0.62 -4.57
N PRO A 23 -10.15 1.41 -4.01
CA PRO A 23 -10.26 2.87 -4.02
C PRO A 23 -10.28 3.45 -5.44
N LEU A 24 -9.55 2.86 -6.38
CA LEU A 24 -9.58 3.27 -7.78
C LEU A 24 -10.96 3.05 -8.41
N ILE A 25 -11.53 1.85 -8.24
CA ILE A 25 -12.86 1.52 -8.75
C ILE A 25 -13.91 2.45 -8.14
N VAL A 26 -13.90 2.62 -6.81
CA VAL A 26 -14.85 3.48 -6.10
C VAL A 26 -14.75 4.93 -6.58
N TYR A 27 -13.54 5.44 -6.82
CA TYR A 27 -13.34 6.80 -7.32
C TYR A 27 -14.02 7.04 -8.68
N PHE A 28 -14.10 6.04 -9.55
CA PHE A 28 -14.75 6.19 -10.86
C PHE A 28 -16.24 5.84 -10.88
N VAL A 29 -16.67 4.91 -10.02
CA VAL A 29 -18.06 4.39 -10.03
C VAL A 29 -19.00 5.26 -9.21
N VAL A 30 -18.54 5.85 -8.11
CA VAL A 30 -19.42 6.58 -7.17
C VAL A 30 -19.50 8.06 -7.53
N ASN A 31 -20.73 8.55 -7.73
CA ASN A 31 -21.04 9.96 -7.98
C ASN A 31 -21.34 10.72 -6.67
N ASN A 32 -20.40 10.68 -5.72
CA ASN A 32 -20.46 11.45 -4.49
C ASN A 32 -19.07 12.01 -4.16
N ASP A 33 -18.97 13.33 -4.00
CA ASP A 33 -17.68 14.01 -3.87
C ASP A 33 -16.94 13.65 -2.57
N GLU A 34 -17.66 13.39 -1.47
CA GLU A 34 -17.08 12.96 -0.20
C GLU A 34 -16.47 11.56 -0.33
N VAL A 35 -17.20 10.63 -0.97
CA VAL A 35 -16.69 9.27 -1.23
C VAL A 35 -15.47 9.32 -2.14
N LYS A 36 -15.50 10.13 -3.20
CA LYS A 36 -14.37 10.31 -4.12
C LYS A 36 -13.15 10.91 -3.44
N TYR A 37 -13.36 11.85 -2.50
CA TYR A 37 -12.28 12.42 -1.70
C TYR A 37 -11.57 11.34 -0.88
N HIS A 38 -12.31 10.49 -0.16
CA HIS A 38 -11.74 9.38 0.62
C HIS A 38 -11.11 8.30 -0.25
N ALA A 39 -11.75 7.95 -1.37
CA ALA A 39 -11.23 6.99 -2.34
C ALA A 39 -9.88 7.44 -2.93
N LYS A 40 -9.75 8.71 -3.36
CA LYS A 40 -8.48 9.25 -3.86
C LYS A 40 -7.38 9.23 -2.80
N ARG A 41 -7.73 9.56 -1.55
CA ARG A 41 -6.78 9.62 -0.45
C ARG A 41 -6.29 8.23 -0.01
N ALA A 42 -7.17 7.23 0.02
CA ALA A 42 -6.81 5.83 0.20
C ALA A 42 -6.00 5.28 -0.99
N PHE A 43 -6.35 5.66 -2.21
CA PHE A 43 -5.59 5.26 -3.41
C PHE A 43 -4.12 5.69 -3.31
N ILE A 44 -3.86 6.96 -2.96
CA ILE A 44 -2.49 7.49 -2.83
C ILE A 44 -1.73 6.77 -1.73
N SER A 45 -2.35 6.52 -0.56
CA SER A 45 -1.67 5.81 0.54
C SER A 45 -1.36 4.36 0.17
N HIS A 46 -2.19 3.71 -0.65
CA HIS A 46 -1.97 2.34 -1.12
C HIS A 46 -0.90 2.27 -2.22
N LEU A 47 -0.78 3.32 -3.03
CA LEU A 47 0.21 3.37 -4.11
C LEU A 47 1.64 3.38 -3.58
N ILE A 48 1.89 3.96 -2.40
CA ILE A 48 3.22 4.01 -1.77
C ILE A 48 3.80 2.60 -1.55
N PRO A 49 3.17 1.70 -0.77
CA PRO A 49 3.71 0.36 -0.55
C PRO A 49 3.68 -0.48 -1.84
N VAL A 50 2.74 -0.23 -2.75
CA VAL A 50 2.69 -0.92 -4.05
C VAL A 50 3.89 -0.54 -4.92
N ALA A 51 4.23 0.75 -5.03
CA ALA A 51 5.37 1.23 -5.79
C ALA A 51 6.70 0.77 -5.16
N ILE A 52 6.86 0.89 -3.85
CA ILE A 52 8.06 0.40 -3.15
C ILE A 52 8.20 -1.11 -3.32
N GLY A 53 7.11 -1.86 -3.18
CA GLY A 53 7.10 -3.32 -3.38
C GLY A 53 7.51 -3.71 -4.81
N MET A 54 7.02 -3.00 -5.83
CA MET A 54 7.44 -3.21 -7.22
C MET A 54 8.94 -2.93 -7.43
N LEU A 55 9.44 -1.81 -6.89
CA LEU A 55 10.87 -1.47 -6.98
C LEU A 55 11.74 -2.49 -6.25
N LEU A 56 11.32 -2.94 -5.06
CA LEU A 56 12.01 -3.98 -4.31
C LEU A 56 12.01 -5.32 -5.04
N GLY A 57 10.89 -5.69 -5.67
CA GLY A 57 10.79 -6.89 -6.50
C GLY A 57 11.71 -6.82 -7.74
N LEU A 58 11.76 -5.67 -8.41
CA LEU A 58 12.68 -5.44 -9.53
C LEU A 58 14.14 -5.50 -9.08
N PHE A 59 14.48 -4.82 -7.98
CA PHE A 59 15.82 -4.89 -7.39
C PHE A 59 16.20 -6.34 -7.03
N GLY A 60 15.27 -7.08 -6.43
CA GLY A 60 15.44 -8.50 -6.12
C GLY A 60 15.74 -9.34 -7.37
N LEU A 61 14.93 -9.18 -8.42
CA LEU A 61 15.09 -9.90 -9.69
C LEU A 61 16.42 -9.59 -10.37
N LEU A 62 16.76 -8.30 -10.50
CA LEU A 62 18.02 -7.87 -11.14
C LEU A 62 19.23 -8.32 -10.32
N GLY A 63 19.12 -8.30 -9.00
CA GLY A 63 20.18 -8.71 -8.09
C GLY A 63 20.59 -10.18 -8.26
N VAL A 64 19.65 -11.09 -8.53
CA VAL A 64 19.95 -12.50 -8.80
C VAL A 64 20.92 -12.67 -9.98
N PHE A 65 20.76 -11.89 -11.04
CA PHE A 65 21.67 -11.93 -12.20
C PHE A 65 23.04 -11.30 -11.94
N SER A 66 23.21 -10.58 -10.83
CA SER A 66 24.47 -9.93 -10.45
C SER A 66 25.35 -10.76 -9.50
N VAL A 67 24.87 -11.93 -9.05
CA VAL A 67 25.61 -12.83 -8.15
C VAL A 67 26.58 -13.70 -8.95
N TYR A 68 27.88 -13.55 -8.69
CA TYR A 68 28.95 -14.35 -9.32
C TYR A 68 29.90 -15.03 -8.31
N SER A 69 29.72 -14.78 -7.01
CA SER A 69 30.51 -15.36 -5.92
C SER A 69 29.68 -15.47 -4.63
N ALA A 70 30.15 -16.26 -3.67
CA ALA A 70 29.50 -16.37 -2.36
C ALA A 70 29.49 -15.03 -1.60
N ASP A 71 30.55 -14.22 -1.72
CA ASP A 71 30.63 -12.92 -1.07
C ASP A 71 29.62 -11.92 -1.65
N THR A 72 29.47 -11.89 -2.97
CA THR A 72 28.47 -11.02 -3.64
C THR A 72 27.05 -11.45 -3.31
N MET A 73 26.81 -12.75 -3.18
CA MET A 73 25.53 -13.28 -2.71
C MET A 73 25.21 -12.81 -1.28
N ASN A 74 26.15 -12.96 -0.35
CA ASN A 74 25.95 -12.57 1.05
C ASN A 74 25.65 -11.08 1.18
N GLY A 75 26.41 -10.22 0.49
CA GLY A 75 26.18 -8.77 0.48
C GLY A 75 24.80 -8.39 -0.08
N PHE A 76 24.41 -8.99 -1.21
CA PHE A 76 23.09 -8.76 -1.81
C PHE A 76 21.95 -9.16 -0.88
N VAL A 77 22.04 -10.34 -0.26
CA VAL A 77 21.03 -10.84 0.68
C VAL A 77 20.86 -9.89 1.86
N ILE A 78 21.96 -9.43 2.47
CA ILE A 78 21.91 -8.49 3.60
C ILE A 78 21.18 -7.19 3.20
N ILE A 79 21.53 -6.61 2.04
CA ILE A 79 20.91 -5.38 1.53
C ILE A 79 19.41 -5.60 1.25
N LEU A 80 19.05 -6.72 0.62
CA LEU A 80 17.66 -7.06 0.33
C LEU A 80 16.82 -7.18 1.61
N PHE A 81 17.34 -7.86 2.64
CA PHE A 81 16.66 -7.97 3.93
C PHE A 81 16.51 -6.62 4.63
N ALA A 82 17.52 -5.75 4.56
CA ALA A 82 17.44 -4.40 5.13
C ALA A 82 16.33 -3.57 4.47
N PHE A 83 16.25 -3.58 3.13
CA PHE A 83 15.17 -2.90 2.41
C PHE A 83 13.80 -3.53 2.64
N MET A 84 13.72 -4.85 2.79
CA MET A 84 12.47 -5.55 3.10
C MET A 84 11.95 -5.18 4.50
N ALA A 85 12.85 -5.07 5.49
CA ALA A 85 12.49 -4.61 6.83
C ALA A 85 11.97 -3.16 6.83
N LEU A 86 12.63 -2.27 6.08
CA LEU A 86 12.18 -0.89 5.89
C LEU A 86 10.82 -0.82 5.19
N TYR A 87 10.64 -1.60 4.13
CA TYR A 87 9.37 -1.72 3.40
C TYR A 87 8.22 -2.18 4.32
N PHE A 88 8.48 -3.19 5.14
CA PHE A 88 7.52 -3.68 6.11
C PHE A 88 7.11 -2.59 7.10
N LEU A 89 8.07 -1.86 7.66
CA LEU A 89 7.82 -0.75 8.60
C LEU A 89 6.94 0.34 7.96
N ILE A 90 7.27 0.77 6.74
CA ILE A 90 6.50 1.78 6.00
C ILE A 90 5.06 1.28 5.76
N THR A 91 4.91 0.02 5.34
CA THR A 91 3.61 -0.58 5.06
C THR A 91 2.75 -0.65 6.32
N VAL A 92 3.33 -1.02 7.48
CA VAL A 92 2.62 -1.04 8.76
C VAL A 92 2.18 0.35 9.19
N ILE A 93 3.05 1.37 9.06
CA ILE A 93 2.69 2.76 9.40
C ILE A 93 1.51 3.22 8.54
N LEU A 94 1.55 2.97 7.23
CA LEU A 94 0.47 3.33 6.32
C LEU A 94 -0.81 2.52 6.59
N MET A 95 -0.69 1.25 6.95
CA MET A 95 -1.82 0.43 7.37
C MET A 95 -2.52 1.01 8.58
N ILE A 96 -1.78 1.35 9.64
CA ILE A 96 -2.33 1.99 10.84
C ILE A 96 -2.99 3.32 10.48
N TRP A 97 -2.35 4.14 9.65
CA TRP A 97 -2.92 5.40 9.21
C TRP A 97 -4.25 5.21 8.47
N ASN A 98 -4.33 4.25 7.55
CA ASN A 98 -5.57 3.93 6.82
C ASN A 98 -6.66 3.44 7.78
N LEU A 99 -6.34 2.57 8.74
CA LEU A 99 -7.30 2.12 9.76
C LEU A 99 -7.84 3.29 10.60
N ILE A 100 -6.97 4.23 11.00
CA ILE A 100 -7.38 5.45 11.71
C ILE A 100 -8.33 6.29 10.84
N GLN A 101 -8.05 6.44 9.54
CA GLN A 101 -8.97 7.18 8.64
C GLN A 101 -10.31 6.48 8.50
N ALA A 102 -10.33 5.15 8.36
CA ALA A 102 -11.56 4.37 8.28
C ALA A 102 -12.45 4.62 9.51
N VAL A 103 -11.88 4.57 10.73
CA VAL A 103 -12.61 4.84 11.96
C VAL A 103 -13.10 6.29 12.03
N LYS A 104 -12.29 7.26 11.58
CA LYS A 104 -12.69 8.68 11.55
C LYS A 104 -13.91 8.91 10.65
N VAL A 105 -13.91 8.32 9.46
CA VAL A 105 -15.01 8.42 8.48
C VAL A 105 -16.30 7.77 8.99
N LEU A 106 -16.19 6.66 9.72
CA LEU A 106 -17.36 6.01 10.30
C LEU A 106 -17.97 6.78 11.48
N LYS A 107 -17.19 7.65 12.13
CA LYS A 107 -17.61 8.46 13.28
C LYS A 107 -18.02 9.88 12.95
N SER A 108 -17.64 10.39 11.77
CA SER A 108 -18.17 11.67 11.25
C SER A 108 -19.64 11.54 10.88
#